data_AF-A0A9Q9SN50-F1
#
_entry.id   AF-A0A9Q9SN50-F1
#
_cell.length_a   1.000
_cell.length_b   1.000
_cell.length_c   1.000
_cell.angle_alpha   90.00
_cell.angle_beta   90.00
_cell.angle_gamma   90.00
#
_symmetry.space_group_name_H-M   'P 1'
#
loop_
_entity.id
_entity.type
_entity.pdbx_description
1 polymer ?
#
loop_
_entity_poly.entity_id
_entity_poly.type
_entity_poly.pdbx_seq_one_letter_code
_entity_poly.pdbx_strand_id
1 'polypeptide(L)'
;MARTLPRPIANPDPLALDLAALGALVRNRRAQNQMRIDDAADMLGVSKDVLSRLENGRAVSLDKLFKVLDGLGLNLLVVPKRDVPVARKALHEHMASQAVAPGSQESA
;
A
#
# COMPACT_ATOMS: atom_id res chain seq x y z
N MET A 1 17.58 -7.60 17.35
CA MET A 1 17.78 -6.23 16.84
C MET A 1 16.42 -5.60 16.57
N ALA A 2 16.13 -4.46 17.19
CA ALA A 2 14.88 -3.74 16.99
C ALA A 2 14.74 -3.36 15.51
N ARG A 3 13.70 -3.88 14.85
CA ARG A 3 13.47 -3.64 13.42
C ARG A 3 12.66 -2.36 13.26
N THR A 4 13.30 -1.34 12.69
CA THR A 4 12.78 0.02 12.51
C THR A 4 11.45 0.03 11.77
N LEU A 5 10.49 0.82 12.28
CA LEU A 5 9.25 1.11 11.57
C LEU A 5 9.56 1.91 10.29
N PRO A 6 9.05 1.50 9.12
CA PRO A 6 9.21 2.28 7.91
C PRO A 6 8.48 3.62 8.04
N ARG A 7 9.02 4.67 7.42
CA ARG A 7 8.36 5.97 7.36
C ARG A 7 7.28 5.96 6.27
N PRO A 8 6.02 6.29 6.57
CA PRO A 8 4.98 6.38 5.56
C PRO A 8 5.16 7.62 4.68
N ILE A 9 4.91 7.45 3.40
CA ILE A 9 4.73 8.49 2.40
C ILE A 9 3.24 8.84 2.40
N ALA A 10 2.93 10.13 2.57
CA ALA A 10 1.56 10.61 2.69
C ALA A 10 0.74 10.44 1.41
N ASN A 11 1.36 10.69 0.24
CA ASN A 11 0.69 10.62 -1.05
C ASN A 11 1.54 9.87 -2.09
N PRO A 12 1.58 8.53 -2.04
CA PRO A 12 2.30 7.74 -3.04
C PRO A 12 1.55 7.74 -4.39
N ASP A 13 2.28 7.68 -5.50
CA ASP A 13 1.65 7.44 -6.82
C ASP A 13 1.08 6.01 -6.85
N PRO A 14 -0.24 5.81 -7.05
CA PRO A 14 -0.86 4.49 -6.97
C PRO A 14 -0.47 3.56 -8.13
N LEU A 15 0.25 4.04 -9.13
CA LEU A 15 0.67 3.27 -10.30
C LEU A 15 1.92 2.41 -10.03
N ALA A 16 1.76 1.09 -10.06
CA ALA A 16 2.88 0.16 -10.07
C ALA A 16 3.26 -0.22 -11.52
N LEU A 17 4.45 0.20 -11.96
CA LEU A 17 4.98 -0.11 -13.30
C LEU A 17 5.79 -1.43 -13.33
N ASP A 18 6.32 -1.84 -12.19
CA ASP A 18 7.12 -3.04 -12.01
C ASP A 18 6.95 -3.62 -10.59
N LEU A 19 7.66 -4.70 -10.30
CA LEU A 19 7.62 -5.35 -8.99
C LEU A 19 8.13 -4.44 -7.87
N ALA A 20 9.12 -3.58 -8.15
CA ALA A 20 9.69 -2.68 -7.15
C ALA A 20 8.70 -1.60 -6.74
N ALA A 21 8.01 -1.00 -7.70
CA ALA A 21 6.94 -0.03 -7.47
C ALA A 21 5.77 -0.66 -6.70
N LEU A 22 5.36 -1.88 -7.08
CA LEU A 22 4.32 -2.61 -6.35
C LEU A 22 4.74 -2.90 -4.90
N GLY A 23 5.97 -3.38 -4.70
CA GLY A 23 6.53 -3.64 -3.38
C GLY A 23 6.60 -2.39 -2.50
N ALA A 24 6.99 -1.26 -3.08
CA ALA A 24 7.02 0.03 -2.39
C ALA A 24 5.63 0.48 -1.92
N LEU A 25 4.58 0.27 -2.72
CA LEU A 25 3.19 0.56 -2.33
C LEU A 25 2.73 -0.32 -1.17
N VAL A 26 3.00 -1.62 -1.23
CA VAL A 26 2.70 -2.56 -0.13
C VAL A 26 3.42 -2.15 1.15
N ARG A 27 4.72 -1.84 1.04
CA ARG A 27 5.54 -1.37 2.16
C ARG A 27 5.00 -0.07 2.74
N ASN A 28 4.58 0.87 1.89
CA ASN A 28 4.02 2.14 2.31
C ASN A 28 2.71 1.95 3.09
N ARG A 29 1.84 1.05 2.61
CA ARG A 29 0.60 0.73 3.33
C ARG A 29 0.88 0.12 4.70
N ARG A 30 1.85 -0.80 4.81
CA ARG A 30 2.26 -1.31 6.12
C ARG A 30 2.84 -0.20 7.02
N ALA A 31 3.58 0.75 6.45
CA ALA A 31 4.11 1.90 7.17
C ALA A 31 2.99 2.80 7.73
N GLN A 32 1.94 3.03 6.95
CA GLN A 32 0.75 3.77 7.40
C GLN A 32 0.05 3.05 8.57
N ASN A 33 0.04 1.71 8.56
CA ASN A 33 -0.50 0.89 9.64
C ASN A 33 0.45 0.76 10.85
N GLN A 34 1.64 1.38 10.81
CA GLN A 34 2.64 1.36 11.89
C GLN A 34 3.07 -0.05 12.34
N MET A 35 2.97 -1.04 11.45
CA MET A 35 3.29 -2.43 11.80
C MET A 35 4.76 -2.75 11.50
N ARG A 36 5.41 -3.52 12.37
CA ARG A 36 6.68 -4.15 12.03
C ARG A 36 6.43 -5.27 11.02
N ILE A 37 7.46 -5.63 10.27
CA ILE A 37 7.35 -6.68 9.26
C ILE A 37 7.03 -8.05 9.86
N ASP A 38 7.51 -8.31 11.08
CA ASP A 38 7.27 -9.56 11.79
C ASP A 38 5.77 -9.65 12.17
N ASP A 39 5.26 -8.63 12.87
CA ASP A 39 3.84 -8.54 13.27
C ASP A 39 2.87 -8.56 12.09
N ALA A 40 3.23 -7.86 10.99
CA ALA A 40 2.40 -7.86 9.79
C ALA A 40 2.39 -9.23 9.10
N ALA A 41 3.53 -9.91 9.01
CA ALA A 41 3.58 -11.24 8.41
C ALA A 41 2.72 -12.25 9.19
N ASP A 42 2.78 -12.19 10.53
CA ASP A 42 1.98 -13.04 11.41
C ASP A 42 0.47 -12.73 11.27
N MET A 43 0.08 -11.45 11.30
CA MET A 43 -1.31 -11.02 11.09
C MET A 43 -1.85 -11.48 9.73
N LEU A 44 -1.04 -11.33 8.67
CA LEU A 44 -1.41 -11.71 7.32
C LEU A 44 -1.36 -13.23 7.11
N GLY A 45 -0.82 -14.02 8.04
CA GLY A 45 -0.64 -15.46 7.86
C GLY A 45 0.27 -15.83 6.69
N VAL A 46 1.36 -15.07 6.51
CA VAL A 46 2.43 -15.30 5.52
C VAL A 46 3.79 -15.35 6.22
N SER A 47 4.81 -15.94 5.59
CA SER A 47 6.14 -15.87 6.17
C SER A 47 6.72 -14.45 6.03
N LYS A 48 7.51 -14.05 7.02
CA LYS A 48 8.27 -12.80 6.96
C LYS A 48 9.13 -12.68 5.70
N ASP A 49 9.75 -13.76 5.26
CA ASP A 49 10.54 -13.78 4.03
C ASP A 49 9.69 -13.40 2.81
N VAL A 50 8.48 -13.94 2.70
CA VAL A 50 7.54 -13.61 1.62
C VAL A 50 7.18 -12.13 1.65
N LEU A 51 6.79 -11.60 2.81
CA LEU A 51 6.46 -10.17 2.94
C LEU A 51 7.67 -9.28 2.63
N SER A 52 8.86 -9.65 3.11
CA SER A 52 10.11 -8.93 2.85
C SER A 52 10.47 -8.94 1.36
N ARG A 53 10.36 -10.08 0.68
CA ARG A 53 10.63 -10.18 -0.76
C ARG A 53 9.66 -9.32 -1.55
N LEU A 54 8.38 -9.40 -1.25
CA LEU A 54 7.34 -8.60 -1.90
C LEU A 54 7.63 -7.10 -1.76
N GLU A 55 7.89 -6.63 -0.54
CA GLU A 55 8.18 -5.20 -0.29
C GLU A 55 9.45 -4.68 -0.99
N ASN A 56 10.41 -5.56 -1.25
CA ASN A 56 11.65 -5.25 -1.95
C ASN A 56 11.58 -5.56 -3.45
N GLY A 57 10.38 -5.78 -4.01
CA GLY A 57 10.17 -6.01 -5.44
C GLY A 57 10.69 -7.33 -5.98
N ARG A 58 10.85 -8.34 -5.12
CA ARG A 58 11.23 -9.69 -5.53
C ARG A 58 9.99 -10.52 -5.81
N ALA A 59 10.13 -11.47 -6.73
CA ALA A 59 9.04 -12.37 -7.11
C ALA A 59 8.54 -13.17 -5.90
N VAL A 60 7.21 -13.21 -5.77
CA VAL A 60 6.43 -14.05 -4.86
C VAL A 60 5.29 -14.67 -5.66
N SER A 61 4.69 -15.74 -5.15
CA SER A 61 3.55 -16.35 -5.82
C SER A 61 2.30 -15.44 -5.74
N LEU A 62 1.45 -15.51 -6.76
CA LEU A 62 0.28 -14.64 -6.87
C LEU A 62 -0.71 -14.83 -5.71
N ASP A 63 -0.86 -16.05 -5.19
CA ASP A 63 -1.70 -16.33 -4.02
C ASP A 63 -1.24 -15.54 -2.79
N LYS A 64 0.08 -15.43 -2.58
CA LYS A 64 0.66 -14.65 -1.48
C LYS A 64 0.51 -13.17 -1.71
N LEU A 65 0.67 -12.70 -2.95
CA LEU A 65 0.43 -11.31 -3.29
C LEU A 65 -1.01 -10.89 -2.94
N PHE A 66 -2.02 -11.60 -3.46
CA PHE A 66 -3.41 -11.27 -3.19
C PHE A 66 -3.76 -11.36 -1.71
N LYS A 67 -3.22 -12.35 -0.99
CA LYS A 67 -3.38 -12.47 0.46
C LYS A 67 -2.80 -11.27 1.22
N VAL A 68 -1.62 -10.77 0.83
CA VAL A 68 -1.01 -9.58 1.44
C VAL A 68 -1.78 -8.32 1.10
N LEU A 69 -2.22 -8.15 -0.16
CA LEU A 69 -3.01 -6.99 -0.57
C LEU A 69 -4.32 -6.91 0.23
N ASP A 70 -5.08 -7.99 0.27
CA ASP A 70 -6.35 -8.09 1.00
C ASP A 70 -6.18 -7.76 2.48
N GLY A 71 -5.23 -8.41 3.16
CA GLY A 71 -5.01 -8.18 4.58
C GLY A 71 -4.43 -6.80 4.94
N LEU A 72 -3.92 -6.03 3.96
CA LEU A 72 -3.52 -4.63 4.14
C LEU A 72 -4.60 -3.63 3.68
N GLY A 73 -5.76 -4.12 3.21
CA GLY A 73 -6.83 -3.32 2.65
C GLY A 73 -6.46 -2.64 1.32
N LEU A 74 -5.61 -3.29 0.52
CA LEU A 74 -5.25 -2.88 -0.83
C LEU A 74 -5.99 -3.74 -1.86
N ASN A 75 -6.19 -3.19 -3.05
CA ASN A 75 -6.78 -3.93 -4.16
C ASN A 75 -6.00 -3.68 -5.46
N LEU A 76 -6.15 -4.59 -6.44
CA LEU A 76 -5.48 -4.50 -7.73
C LEU A 76 -6.49 -4.15 -8.83
N LEU A 77 -6.30 -3.00 -9.47
CA LEU A 77 -7.11 -2.55 -10.60
C LEU A 77 -6.36 -2.79 -11.92
N VAL A 78 -6.99 -3.49 -12.86
CA VAL A 78 -6.42 -3.76 -14.19
C VAL A 78 -7.20 -2.95 -15.22
N VAL A 79 -6.51 -2.02 -15.89
CA VAL A 79 -7.07 -1.15 -16.94
C VAL A 79 -6.17 -1.13 -18.17
N PRO A 80 -6.69 -0.81 -19.36
CA PRO A 80 -5.87 -0.55 -20.53
C PRO A 80 -4.88 0.60 -20.28
N LYS A 81 -3.66 0.51 -20.85
CA LYS A 81 -2.60 1.52 -20.65
C LYS A 81 -3.04 2.95 -21.00
N ARG A 82 -3.90 3.10 -22.02
CA ARG A 82 -4.47 4.40 -22.44
C ARG A 82 -5.36 5.06 -21.37
N ASP A 83 -5.95 4.26 -20.49
CA ASP A 83 -6.90 4.71 -19.47
C ASP A 83 -6.19 5.00 -18.13
N VAL A 84 -4.92 4.62 -17.99
CA VAL A 84 -4.10 4.87 -16.80
C VAL A 84 -4.06 6.35 -16.38
N PRO A 85 -3.88 7.33 -17.29
CA PRO A 85 -3.89 8.74 -16.90
C PRO A 85 -5.24 9.18 -16.28
N VAL A 86 -6.35 8.66 -16.80
CA VAL A 86 -7.70 8.95 -16.31
C VAL A 86 -7.90 8.35 -14.92
N ALA A 87 -7.57 7.07 -14.75
CA ALA A 87 -7.69 6.38 -13.46
C ALA A 87 -6.79 7.02 -12.38
N ARG A 88 -5.54 7.35 -12.72
CA ARG A 88 -4.60 8.00 -11.80
C ARG A 88 -5.06 9.41 -11.39
N LYS A 89 -5.59 10.19 -12.34
CA LYS A 89 -6.16 11.51 -12.06
C LYS A 89 -7.35 11.41 -11.10
N ALA A 90 -8.30 10.50 -11.36
CA ALA A 90 -9.47 10.30 -10.51
C ALA A 90 -9.07 9.91 -9.07
N LEU A 91 -8.06 9.05 -8.90
CA LEU A 91 -7.54 8.68 -7.58
C LEU A 91 -6.89 9.87 -6.86
N HIS A 92 -6.10 10.69 -7.55
CA HIS A 92 -5.51 11.90 -6.97
C HIS A 92 -6.56 12.93 -6.54
N GLU A 93 -7.58 13.17 -7.38
CA GLU A 93 -8.69 14.08 -7.06
C GLU A 93 -9.47 13.59 -5.83
N HIS A 94 -9.72 12.28 -5.76
CA HIS A 94 -10.35 11.66 -4.59
C HIS A 94 -9.51 11.83 -3.32
N MET A 95 -8.21 11.55 -3.38
CA MET A 95 -7.30 11.73 -2.24
C MET A 95 -7.22 13.20 -1.79
N ALA A 96 -7.16 14.14 -2.74
CA ALA A 96 -7.17 15.57 -2.44
C ALA A 96 -8.48 16.00 -1.75
N SER A 97 -9.63 15.47 -2.18
CA SER A 97 -10.93 15.75 -1.54
C SER A 97 -11.02 15.23 -0.10
N GLN A 98 -10.39 14.09 0.21
CA GLN A 98 -10.36 13.54 1.56
C GLN A 98 -9.37 14.26 2.49
N ALA A 99 -8.26 14.80 1.95
CA ALA A 99 -7.27 15.51 2.75
C ALA A 99 -7.74 16.91 3.23
N VAL A 100 -8.76 17.49 2.60
CA VAL A 100 -9.30 18.83 2.92
C VAL A 100 -10.33 18.80 4.06
N ALA A 101 -10.74 17.62 4.55
CA ALA A 101 -11.60 17.49 5.73
C ALA A 101 -10.79 17.08 6.97
N PRO A 102 -10.42 18.05 7.82
CA PRO A 102 -10.93 18.03 9.18
C PRO A 102 -11.34 19.45 9.63
N GLY A 103 -12.64 19.65 9.84
CA GLY A 103 -13.20 20.91 10.29
C GLY A 103 -14.69 20.80 10.61
N SER A 104 -15.10 19.67 11.19
CA SER A 104 -16.39 19.60 11.87
C SER A 104 -16.31 20.52 13.07
N GLN A 105 -16.94 21.69 12.93
CA GLN A 105 -17.79 22.31 13.93
C GLN A 105 -17.74 21.61 15.30
N GLU A 106 -16.99 22.18 16.25
CA GLU A 106 -17.30 22.04 17.66
C GLU A 106 -17.81 23.39 18.15
N SER A 107 -19.14 23.48 18.15
CA SER A 107 -19.96 24.52 18.72
C SER A 107 -20.28 24.16 20.17
N ALA A 108 -19.89 25.02 21.12
CA ALA A 108 -20.63 25.39 22.32
C ALA A 108 -19.88 26.50 23.07
#